data_AF-A0A0F3GSH8-F1
#
_entry.id   AF-A0A0F3GSH8-F1
#
_cell.length_a   1.000
_cell.length_b   1.000
_cell.length_c   1.000
_cell.angle_alpha   90.00
_cell.angle_beta   90.00
_cell.angle_gamma   90.00
#
_symmetry.space_group_name_H-M   'P 1'
#
loop_
_entity.id
_entity.type
_entity.pdbx_description
1 polymer ?
#
loop_
_entity_poly.entity_id
_entity_poly.type
_entity_poly.pdbx_seq_one_letter_code
_entity_poly.pdbx_strand_id
1 'polypeptide(L)' 'KQQGGTGLGLYMSKIIIETNMGGNLIVRNIDGGAEFLIRLRSYTCSGDIK' A
#
# COMPACT_ATOMS: atom_id res chain seq x y z
N LYS A 1 -26.44 6.13 -16.11
CA LYS A 1 -25.87 5.22 -15.08
C LYS A 1 -24.48 5.73 -14.73
N GLN A 2 -24.27 6.26 -13.52
CA GLN A 2 -22.93 6.56 -13.01
C GLN A 2 -22.64 5.52 -11.92
N GLN A 3 -22.02 4.41 -12.30
CA GLN A 3 -21.30 3.58 -11.32
C GLN A 3 -19.91 4.20 -11.17
N GLY A 4 -19.87 5.43 -10.65
CA GLY A 4 -18.62 6.10 -10.33
C GLY A 4 -17.99 5.33 -9.17
N GLY A 5 -16.79 4.80 -9.38
CA GLY A 5 -16.01 4.24 -8.28
C GLY A 5 -15.94 5.26 -7.15
N THR A 6 -16.14 4.83 -5.91
CA THR A 6 -16.26 5.71 -4.74
C THR A 6 -15.01 6.52 -4.42
N GLY A 7 -13.91 6.33 -5.18
CA GLY A 7 -12.60 6.91 -4.87
C GLY A 7 -11.95 6.34 -3.61
N LEU A 8 -12.62 5.39 -2.92
CA LEU A 8 -12.16 4.86 -1.64
C LEU A 8 -11.05 3.82 -1.78
N GLY A 9 -10.83 3.24 -2.97
CA GLY A 9 -9.85 2.17 -3.16
C GLY A 9 -8.45 2.54 -2.66
N LEU A 10 -7.96 3.72 -3.03
CA LEU A 10 -6.65 4.21 -2.60
C LEU A 10 -6.59 4.47 -1.09
N TYR A 11 -7.69 4.98 -0.52
CA TYR A 11 -7.82 5.16 0.92
C TYR A 11 -7.79 3.82 1.67
N MET A 12 -8.53 2.82 1.18
CA MET A 12 -8.53 1.48 1.76
C MET A 12 -7.15 0.84 1.69
N SER A 13 -6.46 0.96 0.55
CA SER A 13 -5.07 0.51 0.41
C SER A 13 -4.14 1.19 1.42
N LYS A 14 -4.29 2.50 1.63
CA LYS A 14 -3.50 3.24 2.64
C LYS A 14 -3.72 2.67 4.04
N ILE A 15 -4.98 2.45 4.44
CA ILE A 15 -5.30 1.87 5.75
C ILE A 15 -4.70 0.48 5.91
N ILE A 16 -4.82 -0.38 4.89
CA ILE A 16 -4.26 -1.73 4.95
C ILE A 16 -2.73 -1.68 5.09
N ILE A 17 -2.05 -0.89 4.26
CA ILE A 17 -0.59 -0.86 4.22
C ILE A 17 -0.01 -0.18 5.47
N GLU A 18 -0.54 0.98 5.87
CA GLU A 18 0.03 1.78 6.96
C GLU A 18 -0.43 1.29 8.33
N THR A 19 -1.72 1.02 8.49
CA THR A 19 -2.29 0.64 9.79
C THR A 19 -2.15 -0.85 10.06
N ASN A 20 -2.57 -1.70 9.11
CA ASN A 20 -2.65 -3.14 9.39
C ASN A 20 -1.30 -3.84 9.18
N MET A 21 -0.52 -3.40 8.19
CA MET A 21 0.76 -4.04 7.84
C MET A 21 1.97 -3.32 8.43
N GLY A 22 1.81 -2.12 9.02
CA GLY A 22 2.91 -1.30 9.54
C GLY A 22 3.94 -0.91 8.48
N GLY A 23 3.51 -0.90 7.21
CA GLY A 23 4.28 -0.45 6.06
C GLY A 23 4.04 1.02 5.75
N ASN A 24 4.36 1.43 4.52
CA ASN A 24 4.16 2.81 4.08
C ASN A 24 3.76 2.87 2.60
N LEU A 25 2.78 3.71 2.28
CA LEU A 25 2.35 3.99 0.90
C LEU A 25 2.70 5.43 0.54
N ILE A 26 3.57 5.61 -0.46
CA ILE A 26 3.97 6.93 -0.97
C ILE A 26 3.43 7.08 -2.38
N VAL A 27 2.76 8.20 -2.65
CA VAL A 27 2.23 8.54 -3.97
C VAL A 27 2.84 9.86 -4.40
N ARG A 28 3.38 9.92 -5.62
CA ARG A 28 3.91 11.15 -6.20
C ARG A 28 3.58 11.24 -7.68
N ASN A 29 3.35 12.46 -8.15
CA ASN A 29 3.27 12.73 -9.58
C ASN A 29 4.69 12.70 -10.15
N ILE A 30 4.87 12.02 -11.28
CA ILE A 30 6.11 11.96 -12.05
C ILE A 30 5.84 12.50 -13.45
N ASP A 31 6.90 12.75 -14.23
CA ASP A 31 6.70 13.15 -15.61
C ASP A 31 5.95 12.06 -16.38
N GLY A 32 4.86 12.44 -17.05
CA GLY A 32 3.99 11.52 -17.78
C GLY A 32 3.09 10.61 -16.93
N GLY A 33 3.02 10.73 -15.60
CA GLY A 33 2.10 9.86 -14.82
C GLY A 33 2.23 9.92 -13.30
N ALA A 34 1.76 8.87 -12.62
CA ALA A 34 1.80 8.76 -11.17
C ALA A 34 2.58 7.53 -10.72
N GLU A 35 3.39 7.68 -9.68
CA GLU A 35 4.14 6.60 -9.05
C GLU A 35 3.53 6.26 -7.69
N PHE A 36 3.38 4.96 -7.43
CA PHE A 36 2.91 4.40 -6.16
C PHE A 36 3.99 3.48 -5.60
N LEU A 37 4.61 3.88 -4.49
CA LEU A 37 5.64 3.10 -3.81
C LEU A 37 5.09 2.51 -2.52
N ILE A 38 5.14 1.18 -2.40
CA ILE A 38 4.75 0.44 -1.20
C ILE A 38 6.04 -0.06 -0.53
N ARG A 39 6.26 0.33 0.73
CA ARG A 39 7.36 -0.17 1.56
C ARG A 39 6.81 -1.09 2.64
N LEU A 40 7.24 -2.35 2.65
CA LEU A 40 6.90 -3.34 3.65
C LEU A 40 8.17 -3.81 4.37
N ARG A 41 8.03 -4.27 5.61
CA ARG A 41 9.14 -4.90 6.34
C ARG A 41 9.34 -6.31 5.80
N SER A 42 10.58 -6.66 5.44
CA SER A 42 10.93 -8.03 5.15
C SER A 42 11.06 -8.81 6.46
N TYR A 43 10.30 -9.88 6.61
CA TYR A 43 10.52 -10.84 7.68
C TYR A 43 11.41 -11.95 7.15
N THR A 44 12.64 -12.02 7.64
CA THR A 44 13.47 -13.22 7.47
C THR A 44 12.98 -14.24 8.48
N CYS A 45 12.42 -15.34 7.98
CA CYS A 45 12.12 -16.49 8.82
C CYS A 45 13.45 -17.12 9.27
N SER A 46 13.96 -16.68 10.41
CA SER A 46 14.96 -17.43 11.17
C SER A 46 14.20 -18.52 11.92
N GLY A 47 14.06 -19.67 11.27
CA GLY A 47 13.39 -20.82 11.85
C GLY A 47 14.18 -21.37 13.03
N ASP A 48 13.78 -21.03 14.25
CA ASP A 48 13.91 -21.93 15.39
C ASP A 48 12.69 -22.86 15.37
N ILE A 49 12.80 -23.95 14.60
CA ILE A 49 11.91 -25.10 14.76
C ILE A 49 12.35 -25.74 16.08
N LYS A 50 11.56 -25.53 17.14
CA LYS A 50 11.65 -26.36 18.35
C LYS A 50 10.91 -27.67 18.14
#